data_AF-A0A0B7MM94-F1
#
_entry.id   AF-A0A0B7MM94-F1
#
_cell.length_a   1.000
_cell.length_b   1.000
_cell.length_c   1.000
_cell.angle_alpha   90.00
_cell.angle_beta   90.00
_cell.angle_gamma   90.00
#
_symmetry.space_group_name_H-M   'P 1'
#
loop_
_entity.id
_entity.type
_entity.pdbx_description
1 polymer ?
#
loop_
_entity_poly.entity_id
_entity_poly.type
_entity_poly.pdbx_seq_one_letter_code
_entity_poly.pdbx_strand_id
1 'polypeptide(L)'
;MLHYRFEAEFCKPIDWAGHFAIFVRKPKGARNSTLYRFLPSAVKSYLEANPEAFRERINFVHTLLQEGYEMGFIEKALEKAGASRVNDQAIIWHLLYQLSTQEKANSELDDDYSPPSVKNYLPRVEDYDQLVPSGRGGNVNATITI
;
A
#
# COMPACT_ATOMS: atom_id res chain seq x y z
N MET A 1 -19.06 24.04 -44.40
CA MET A 1 -18.48 23.08 -43.45
C MET A 1 -18.66 23.63 -42.05
N LEU A 2 -19.59 23.06 -41.28
CA LEU A 2 -19.83 23.47 -39.90
C LEU A 2 -18.81 22.77 -39.00
N HIS A 3 -17.92 23.55 -38.39
CA HIS A 3 -17.07 23.10 -37.29
C HIS A 3 -17.95 22.86 -36.06
N TYR A 4 -18.43 21.63 -35.87
CA TYR A 4 -18.94 21.20 -34.57
C TYR A 4 -17.76 21.03 -33.63
N ARG A 5 -17.41 22.11 -32.92
CA ARG A 5 -16.57 22.05 -31.74
C ARG A 5 -17.43 21.47 -30.63
N PHE A 6 -17.27 20.17 -30.40
CA PHE A 6 -17.86 19.45 -29.27
C PHE A 6 -17.26 20.07 -27.99
N GLU A 7 -17.93 21.06 -27.43
CA GLU A 7 -17.63 21.49 -26.07
C GLU A 7 -17.98 20.31 -25.17
N ALA A 8 -16.95 19.64 -24.66
CA ALA A 8 -17.10 18.64 -23.61
C ALA A 8 -17.74 19.36 -22.42
N GLU A 9 -19.06 19.23 -22.30
CA GLU A 9 -19.79 19.66 -21.11
C GLU A 9 -19.10 19.02 -19.91
N PHE A 10 -18.51 19.89 -19.07
CA PHE A 10 -17.74 19.52 -17.90
C PHE A 10 -18.56 18.61 -16.99
N CYS A 11 -18.31 17.30 -17.07
CA CYS A 11 -18.84 16.34 -16.11
C CYS A 11 -18.26 16.70 -14.75
N LYS A 12 -19.07 17.31 -13.88
CA LYS A 12 -18.63 17.66 -12.52
C LYS A 12 -18.11 16.40 -11.83
N PRO A 13 -16.96 16.46 -11.14
CA PRO A 13 -16.47 15.31 -10.40
C PRO A 13 -17.51 14.90 -9.37
N ILE A 14 -17.79 13.60 -9.29
CA ILE A 14 -18.74 13.04 -8.33
C ILE A 14 -18.17 13.25 -6.93
N ASP A 15 -18.92 13.93 -6.06
CA ASP A 15 -18.57 14.06 -4.64
C ASP A 15 -18.78 12.72 -3.93
N TRP A 16 -17.81 11.82 -4.04
CA TRP A 16 -17.91 10.49 -3.46
C TRP A 16 -18.06 10.52 -1.93
N ALA A 17 -17.42 11.46 -1.24
CA ALA A 17 -17.48 11.56 0.21
C ALA A 17 -18.92 11.82 0.69
N GLY A 18 -19.60 12.81 0.10
CA GLY A 18 -20.99 13.11 0.41
C GLY A 18 -21.95 11.94 0.13
N HIS A 19 -21.74 11.22 -0.96
CA HIS A 19 -22.57 10.07 -1.30
C HIS A 19 -22.34 8.87 -0.38
N PHE A 20 -21.09 8.59 0.00
CA PHE A 20 -20.79 7.53 0.96
C PHE A 20 -21.32 7.83 2.36
N ALA A 21 -21.41 9.11 2.77
CA ALA A 21 -22.08 9.47 4.02
C ALA A 21 -23.56 9.03 4.05
N ILE A 22 -24.26 9.08 2.92
CA ILE A 22 -25.62 8.57 2.77
C ILE A 22 -25.63 7.04 2.85
N PHE A 23 -24.65 6.38 2.22
CA PHE A 23 -24.53 4.92 2.22
C PHE A 23 -24.24 4.35 3.62
N VAL A 24 -23.42 5.04 4.43
CA VAL A 24 -23.17 4.66 5.83
C VAL A 24 -24.46 4.67 6.64
N ARG A 25 -25.33 5.67 6.41
CA ARG A 25 -26.65 5.77 7.09
C ARG A 25 -27.65 4.72 6.60
N LYS A 26 -27.66 4.41 5.30
CA LYS A 26 -28.59 3.45 4.68
C LYS A 26 -27.85 2.40 3.83
N PRO A 27 -27.13 1.45 4.45
CA PRO A 27 -26.28 0.50 3.71
C PRO A 27 -27.08 -0.40 2.78
N LYS A 28 -28.24 -0.90 3.22
CA LYS A 28 -29.11 -1.72 2.36
C LYS A 28 -29.64 -0.96 1.14
N GLY A 29 -29.83 0.36 1.27
CA GLY A 29 -30.27 1.23 0.16
C GLY A 29 -29.15 1.63 -0.80
N ALA A 30 -27.88 1.54 -0.37
CA ALA A 30 -26.74 1.90 -1.19
C ALA A 30 -26.68 1.10 -2.49
N ARG A 31 -26.92 -0.23 -2.43
CA ARG A 31 -26.89 -1.13 -3.61
C ARG A 31 -27.89 -0.75 -4.69
N ASN A 32 -29.02 -0.16 -4.31
CA ASN A 32 -30.08 0.26 -5.22
C ASN A 32 -29.90 1.69 -5.73
N SER A 33 -28.87 2.40 -5.28
CA SER A 33 -28.56 3.75 -5.75
C SER A 33 -27.99 3.72 -7.16
N THR A 34 -28.41 4.66 -8.01
CA THR A 34 -27.84 4.85 -9.34
C THR A 34 -26.33 5.09 -9.26
N LEU A 35 -25.85 5.77 -8.21
CA LEU A 35 -24.43 6.06 -8.03
C LEU A 35 -23.58 4.84 -7.67
N TYR A 36 -24.20 3.82 -7.08
CA TYR A 36 -23.52 2.56 -6.82
C TYR A 36 -23.09 1.85 -8.10
N ARG A 37 -23.81 2.09 -9.21
CA ARG A 37 -23.46 1.55 -10.54
C ARG A 37 -22.22 2.19 -11.16
N PHE A 38 -21.90 3.42 -10.75
CA PHE A 38 -20.73 4.15 -11.20
C PHE A 38 -19.49 3.92 -10.33
N LEU A 39 -19.59 3.07 -9.31
CA LEU A 39 -18.43 2.71 -8.51
C LEU A 39 -17.40 1.94 -9.35
N PRO A 40 -16.11 2.18 -9.14
CA PRO A 40 -15.08 1.39 -9.78
C PRO A 40 -15.19 -0.09 -9.41
N SER A 41 -14.83 -0.96 -10.34
CA SER A 41 -15.11 -2.40 -10.25
C SER A 41 -14.43 -3.06 -9.04
N ALA A 42 -13.20 -2.63 -8.71
CA ALA A 42 -12.46 -3.12 -7.56
C ALA A 42 -13.14 -2.73 -6.22
N VAL A 43 -13.66 -1.49 -6.14
CA VAL A 43 -14.38 -1.00 -4.96
C VAL A 43 -15.69 -1.77 -4.78
N LYS A 44 -16.43 -1.98 -5.86
CA LYS A 44 -17.68 -2.75 -5.83
C LYS A 44 -17.41 -4.19 -5.38
N SER A 45 -16.40 -4.83 -5.95
CA SER A 45 -15.99 -6.19 -5.58
C SER A 45 -15.59 -6.28 -4.11
N TYR A 46 -14.84 -5.29 -3.60
CA TYR A 46 -14.49 -5.21 -2.19
C TYR A 46 -15.72 -5.10 -1.29
N LEU A 47 -16.69 -4.24 -1.65
CA LEU A 47 -17.92 -4.12 -0.87
C LEU A 47 -18.74 -5.42 -0.90
N GLU A 48 -18.87 -6.06 -2.06
CA GLU A 48 -19.70 -7.25 -2.26
C GLU A 48 -19.07 -8.56 -1.75
N ALA A 49 -17.75 -8.62 -1.54
CA ALA A 49 -17.05 -9.85 -1.14
C ALA A 49 -17.49 -10.43 0.20
N ASN A 50 -17.96 -9.59 1.14
CA ASN A 50 -18.55 -10.07 2.39
C ASN A 50 -19.83 -9.27 2.73
N PRO A 51 -21.02 -9.87 2.61
CA PRO A 51 -22.28 -9.18 2.89
C PRO A 51 -22.49 -8.85 4.37
N GLU A 52 -21.90 -9.62 5.29
CA GLU A 52 -22.01 -9.37 6.74
C GLU A 52 -21.19 -8.14 7.14
N ALA A 53 -19.97 -8.03 6.60
CA ALA A 53 -19.09 -6.90 6.81
C ALA A 53 -19.41 -5.69 5.89
N PHE A 54 -20.48 -5.75 5.09
CA PHE A 54 -20.78 -4.73 4.07
C PHE A 54 -20.87 -3.31 4.66
N ARG A 55 -21.50 -3.18 5.83
CA ARG A 55 -21.61 -1.89 6.53
C ARG A 55 -20.25 -1.37 6.98
N GLU A 56 -19.40 -2.24 7.52
CA GLU A 56 -18.05 -1.90 7.96
C GLU A 56 -17.17 -1.49 6.78
N ARG A 57 -17.27 -2.19 5.64
CA ARG A 57 -16.53 -1.86 4.42
C ARG A 57 -16.97 -0.55 3.80
N ILE A 58 -18.27 -0.24 3.79
CA ILE A 58 -18.75 1.09 3.38
C ILE A 58 -18.19 2.16 4.31
N ASN A 59 -18.19 1.93 5.62
CA ASN A 59 -17.63 2.89 6.57
C ASN A 59 -16.13 3.07 6.35
N PHE A 60 -15.40 2.00 6.08
CA PHE A 60 -13.98 2.05 5.78
C PHE A 60 -13.68 2.87 4.52
N VAL A 61 -14.37 2.61 3.41
CA VAL A 61 -14.22 3.42 2.18
C VAL A 61 -14.60 4.87 2.44
N HIS A 62 -15.65 5.13 3.22
CA HIS A 62 -16.01 6.48 3.63
C HIS A 62 -14.91 7.16 4.44
N THR A 63 -14.28 6.47 5.40
CA THR A 63 -13.13 6.99 6.17
C THR A 63 -11.98 7.36 5.24
N LEU A 64 -11.64 6.51 4.27
CA LEU A 64 -10.58 6.82 3.30
C LEU A 64 -10.90 8.08 2.47
N LEU A 65 -12.16 8.26 2.08
CA LEU A 65 -12.59 9.46 1.36
C LEU A 65 -12.54 10.72 2.25
N GLN A 66 -12.83 10.61 3.55
CA GLN A 66 -12.73 11.72 4.51
C GLN A 66 -11.28 12.14 4.77
N GLU A 67 -10.35 11.19 4.72
CA GLU A 67 -8.90 11.43 4.83
C GLU A 67 -8.30 12.09 3.58
N GLY A 68 -9.13 12.32 2.55
CA GLY A 68 -8.74 13.02 1.33
C GLY A 68 -8.19 12.12 0.22
N TYR A 69 -8.29 10.79 0.36
CA TYR A 69 -7.92 9.89 -0.73
C TYR A 69 -8.96 9.94 -1.84
N GLU A 70 -8.51 10.14 -3.09
CA GLU A 70 -9.39 10.10 -4.25
C GLU A 70 -9.88 8.68 -4.55
N MET A 71 -11.10 8.57 -5.11
CA MET A 71 -11.70 7.27 -5.45
C MET A 71 -10.82 6.41 -6.37
N GLY A 72 -10.15 7.01 -7.36
CA GLY A 72 -9.25 6.28 -8.26
C GLY A 72 -7.99 5.75 -7.56
N PHE A 73 -7.57 6.38 -6.47
CA PHE A 73 -6.44 5.92 -5.67
C PHE A 73 -6.82 4.74 -4.78
N ILE A 74 -8.04 4.80 -4.22
CA ILE A 74 -8.66 3.69 -3.47
C ILE A 74 -8.84 2.47 -4.38
N GLU A 75 -9.32 2.66 -5.61
CA GLU A 75 -9.43 1.58 -6.61
C GLU A 75 -8.08 0.87 -6.81
N LYS A 76 -7.01 1.62 -7.13
CA LYS A 76 -5.67 1.05 -7.35
C LYS A 76 -5.15 0.27 -6.13
N ALA A 77 -5.39 0.77 -4.92
CA ALA A 77 -4.99 0.08 -3.70
C ALA A 77 -5.74 -1.25 -3.53
N LEU A 78 -7.04 -1.28 -3.81
CA LEU A 78 -7.85 -2.49 -3.75
C LEU A 78 -7.47 -3.50 -4.84
N GLU A 79 -7.16 -3.04 -6.05
CA GLU A 79 -6.64 -3.89 -7.12
C GLU A 79 -5.32 -4.56 -6.72
N LYS A 80 -4.39 -3.78 -6.13
CA LYS A 80 -3.09 -4.31 -5.64
C LYS A 80 -3.23 -5.29 -4.49
N ALA A 81 -4.21 -5.10 -3.60
CA ALA A 81 -4.46 -6.01 -2.50
C ALA A 81 -4.86 -7.42 -3.00
N GLY A 82 -5.58 -7.49 -4.13
CA GLY A 82 -6.05 -8.75 -4.71
C GLY A 82 -7.10 -9.47 -3.83
N ALA A 83 -7.83 -10.42 -4.41
CA ALA A 83 -9.03 -11.01 -3.81
C ALA A 83 -8.82 -11.70 -2.44
N SER A 84 -7.60 -12.15 -2.12
CA SER A 84 -7.32 -12.86 -0.86
C SER A 84 -6.93 -11.94 0.29
N ARG A 85 -6.37 -10.74 0.03
CA ARG A 85 -5.86 -9.84 1.08
C ARG A 85 -6.70 -8.58 1.26
N VAL A 86 -7.65 -8.32 0.36
CA VAL A 86 -8.62 -7.21 0.48
C VAL A 86 -9.44 -7.24 1.77
N ASN A 87 -9.53 -8.37 2.50
CA ASN A 87 -10.28 -8.41 3.75
C ASN A 87 -9.56 -7.71 4.91
N ASP A 88 -8.25 -7.47 4.80
CA ASP A 88 -7.46 -6.81 5.83
C ASP A 88 -7.34 -5.31 5.54
N GLN A 89 -8.02 -4.51 6.36
CA GLN A 89 -7.99 -3.05 6.26
C GLN A 89 -6.59 -2.47 6.45
N ALA A 90 -5.74 -3.10 7.27
CA ALA A 90 -4.37 -2.64 7.51
C ALA A 90 -3.51 -2.77 6.25
N ILE A 91 -3.71 -3.84 5.47
CA ILE A 91 -3.03 -4.02 4.18
C ILE A 91 -3.44 -2.93 3.20
N ILE A 92 -4.73 -2.59 3.13
CA ILE A 92 -5.21 -1.52 2.24
C ILE A 92 -4.62 -0.18 2.64
N TRP A 93 -4.57 0.14 3.93
CA TRP A 93 -3.90 1.34 4.44
C TRP A 93 -2.43 1.40 4.04
N HIS A 94 -1.71 0.30 4.20
CA HIS A 94 -0.31 0.22 3.82
C HIS A 94 -0.11 0.44 2.31
N LEU A 95 -0.96 -0.16 1.47
CA LEU A 95 -0.90 0.02 0.02
C LEU A 95 -1.22 1.46 -0.41
N LEU A 96 -2.18 2.12 0.25
CA LEU A 96 -2.46 3.54 0.02
C LEU A 96 -1.27 4.41 0.40
N TYR A 97 -0.67 4.16 1.57
CA TYR A 97 0.52 4.88 2.02
C TYR A 97 1.71 4.67 1.07
N GLN A 98 1.91 3.44 0.61
CA GLN A 98 2.96 3.12 -0.36
C GLN A 98 2.73 3.86 -1.67
N LEU A 99 1.50 3.86 -2.20
CA LEU A 99 1.18 4.55 -3.45
C LEU A 99 1.37 6.07 -3.35
N SER A 100 1.14 6.68 -2.18
CA SER A 100 1.22 8.14 -2.01
C SER A 100 2.65 8.59 -1.75
N THR A 101 3.44 7.70 -1.16
CA THR A 101 4.85 7.93 -0.86
C THR A 101 5.75 7.46 -2.00
N GLN A 102 5.32 6.58 -2.90
CA GLN A 102 6.14 6.14 -4.04
C GLN A 102 6.52 7.29 -4.98
N GLU A 103 5.68 8.34 -5.08
CA GLU A 103 6.04 9.57 -5.78
C GLU A 103 7.12 10.39 -5.03
N LYS A 104 7.21 10.24 -3.71
CA LYS A 104 8.19 10.93 -2.84
C LYS A 104 9.46 10.11 -2.59
N ALA A 105 9.40 8.78 -2.62
CA ALA A 105 10.46 7.87 -2.19
C ALA A 105 11.71 7.86 -3.09
N ASN A 106 11.69 8.57 -4.22
CA ASN A 106 12.89 8.81 -5.02
C ASN A 106 13.74 9.98 -4.51
N SER A 107 13.32 10.69 -3.45
CA SER A 107 14.27 11.51 -2.70
C SER A 107 15.15 10.55 -1.92
N GLU A 108 16.42 10.42 -2.34
CA GLU A 108 17.47 9.78 -1.56
C GLU A 108 17.31 10.17 -0.10
N LEU A 109 17.14 9.17 0.78
CA LEU A 109 17.08 9.41 2.21
C LEU A 109 18.45 9.96 2.61
N ASP A 110 18.55 11.27 2.81
CA ASP A 110 19.79 11.93 3.17
C ASP A 110 20.16 11.55 4.60
N ASP A 111 21.12 10.63 4.74
CA ASP A 111 21.59 10.17 6.04
C ASP A 111 22.62 11.14 6.61
N ASP A 112 22.22 12.35 7.00
CA ASP A 112 23.15 13.40 7.50
C ASP A 112 23.96 13.02 8.74
N TYR A 113 23.53 11.99 9.47
CA TYR A 113 24.10 11.62 10.75
C TYR A 113 25.22 10.59 10.65
N SER A 114 25.26 9.81 9.56
CA SER A 114 26.38 8.90 9.32
C SER A 114 27.61 9.66 8.84
N PRO A 115 28.79 9.46 9.45
CA PRO A 115 30.01 10.05 8.93
C PRO A 115 30.31 9.51 7.51
N PRO A 116 31.01 10.29 6.65
CA PRO A 116 31.28 9.89 5.26
C PRO A 116 32.01 8.55 5.12
N SER A 117 32.79 8.15 6.13
CA SER A 117 33.48 6.86 6.20
C SER A 117 32.52 5.67 6.30
N VAL A 118 31.34 5.86 6.90
CA VAL A 118 30.29 4.85 7.01
C VAL A 118 29.37 4.90 5.79
N LYS A 119 28.97 6.11 5.34
CA LYS A 119 28.12 6.28 4.15
C LYS A 119 28.69 5.63 2.89
N ASN A 120 30.01 5.75 2.70
CA ASN A 120 30.72 5.23 1.53
C ASN A 120 31.47 3.93 1.81
N TYR A 121 31.14 3.24 2.90
CA TYR A 121 31.80 1.99 3.24
C TYR A 121 31.42 0.91 2.20
N LEU A 122 32.41 0.44 1.45
CA LEU A 122 32.30 -0.70 0.56
C LEU A 122 32.81 -1.94 1.30
N PRO A 123 31.93 -2.79 1.85
CA PRO A 123 32.36 -3.97 2.60
C PRO A 123 33.16 -4.89 1.70
N ARG A 124 34.36 -5.26 2.16
CA ARG A 124 35.20 -6.29 1.54
C ARG A 124 35.00 -7.57 2.32
N VAL A 125 34.53 -8.61 1.63
CA VAL A 125 34.21 -9.90 2.27
C VAL A 125 35.46 -10.53 2.88
N GLU A 126 36.62 -10.27 2.25
CA GLU A 126 37.93 -10.77 2.66
C GLU A 126 38.37 -10.23 4.04
N ASP A 127 37.87 -9.06 4.46
CA ASP A 127 38.17 -8.49 5.78
C ASP A 127 37.41 -9.24 6.89
N TYR A 128 36.24 -9.82 6.57
CA TYR A 128 35.46 -10.61 7.51
C TYR A 128 36.02 -12.02 7.71
N ASP A 129 36.66 -12.60 6.70
CA ASP A 129 37.34 -13.90 6.80
C ASP A 129 38.47 -13.87 7.85
N GLN A 130 39.07 -12.70 8.09
CA GLN A 130 40.10 -12.50 9.12
C GLN A 130 39.55 -12.44 10.55
N LEU A 131 38.24 -12.23 10.70
CA LEU A 131 37.55 -12.21 12.00
C LEU A 131 37.19 -13.62 12.48
N VAL A 132 37.31 -14.64 11.61
CA VAL A 132 37.10 -16.03 11.98
C VAL A 132 38.37 -16.54 12.68
N PRO A 133 38.28 -17.01 13.94
CA PRO A 133 39.45 -17.57 14.60
C PRO A 133 39.93 -18.78 13.81
N SER A 134 41.13 -18.67 13.22
CA SER A 134 41.83 -19.80 12.63
C SER A 134 42.11 -20.81 13.74
N GLY A 135 41.30 -21.86 13.81
CA GLY A 135 41.35 -22.84 14.89
C GLY A 135 42.74 -23.46 15.03
N ARG A 136 43.52 -22.98 16.00
CA ARG A 136 44.51 -23.80 16.71
C ARG A 136 43.74 -24.70 17.68
N GLY A 137 43.06 -25.69 17.11
CA GLY A 137 42.54 -26.82 17.88
C GLY A 137 43.68 -27.74 18.27
N GLY A 138 43.99 -27.80 19.58
CA GLY A 138 44.59 -28.95 20.26
C GLY A 138 45.92 -29.49 19.74
N ASN A 139 47.03 -29.00 20.30
CA ASN A 139 48.30 -29.71 20.27
C ASN A 139 48.30 -30.75 21.41
N VAL A 140 47.92 -32.00 21.15
CA VAL A 140 48.07 -33.14 22.09
C VAL A 140 48.47 -34.43 21.37
N ASN A 141 49.71 -34.48 20.86
CA ASN A 141 50.42 -35.75 20.70
C ASN A 141 51.58 -35.78 21.70
N ALA A 142 51.25 -35.96 22.98
CA ALA A 142 52.21 -36.38 23.98
C ALA A 142 52.27 -37.91 23.97
N THR A 143 53.31 -38.43 23.34
CA THR A 143 53.79 -39.80 23.43
C THR A 143 53.88 -40.23 24.90
N ILE A 144 53.18 -41.30 25.28
CA ILE A 144 53.50 -42.06 26.50
C ILE A 144 53.91 -43.47 26.05
N THR A 145 55.21 -43.71 26.18
CA THR A 145 55.88 -45.00 26.07
C THR A 145 55.58 -45.83 27.33
N ILE A 146 55.21 -47.09 27.09
CA ILE A 146 55.17 -48.31 27.93
C ILE A 146 55.62 -48.17 29.39
#